data_AF-A0A949FW47-F1
#
_entry.id   AF-A0A949FW47-F1
#
_cell.length_a   1.000
_cell.length_b   1.000
_cell.length_c   1.000
_cell.angle_alpha   90.00
_cell.angle_beta   90.00
_cell.angle_gamma   90.00
#
_symmetry.space_group_name_H-M   'P 1'
#
loop_
_entity.id
_entity.type
_entity.pdbx_description
1 polymer ?
#
loop_
_entity_poly.entity_id
_entity_poly.type
_entity_poly.pdbx_seq_one_letter_code
_entity_poly.pdbx_strand_id
1 'polypeptide(L)'
;MHQLKPPAGFTLIELMIVVAIIAILAAIALPAYQDYTIRAQVSEGAILADAAKDGVWGFVASNGRMPSDNASAGIPQPASIT
;
A
#
# COMPACT_ATOMS: atom_id res chain seq x y z
N MET A 1 -49.27 -4.62 -37.16
CA MET A 1 -48.65 -4.52 -35.82
C MET A 1 -47.22 -5.03 -35.92
N HIS A 2 -46.23 -4.16 -35.73
CA HIS A 2 -44.81 -4.55 -35.76
C HIS A 2 -44.47 -5.21 -34.40
N GLN A 3 -44.15 -6.50 -34.42
CA GLN A 3 -43.67 -7.22 -33.25
C GLN A 3 -42.22 -6.79 -33.00
N LEU A 4 -41.97 -6.03 -31.93
CA LEU A 4 -40.61 -5.73 -31.47
C LEU A 4 -40.04 -7.00 -30.83
N LYS A 5 -38.97 -7.54 -31.43
CA LYS A 5 -38.27 -8.73 -30.92
C LYS A 5 -37.57 -8.35 -29.60
N PRO A 6 -37.79 -9.09 -28.50
CA PRO A 6 -37.08 -8.84 -27.24
C PRO A 6 -35.56 -9.02 -27.45
N PRO A 7 -34.71 -8.22 -26.79
CA PRO A 7 -33.27 -8.33 -26.90
C PRO A 7 -32.80 -9.71 -26.42
N ALA A 8 -31.88 -10.32 -27.16
CA ALA A 8 -31.28 -11.58 -26.77
C ALA A 8 -30.44 -11.40 -25.49
N GLY A 9 -30.59 -12.32 -24.53
CA GLY A 9 -29.82 -12.32 -23.29
C GLY A 9 -28.42 -12.90 -23.46
N PHE A 10 -27.53 -12.61 -22.51
CA PHE A 10 -26.16 -13.12 -22.45
C PHE A 10 -26.13 -14.61 -22.09
N THR A 11 -25.18 -15.36 -22.66
CA THR A 11 -25.03 -16.80 -22.40
C THR A 11 -24.14 -17.08 -21.20
N LEU A 12 -24.34 -18.24 -20.56
CA LEU A 12 -23.44 -18.69 -19.48
C LEU A 12 -22.01 -18.92 -19.98
N ILE A 13 -21.84 -19.35 -21.22
CA ILE A 13 -20.53 -19.60 -21.81
C ILE A 13 -19.75 -18.28 -21.95
N GLU A 14 -20.40 -17.22 -22.42
CA GLU A 14 -19.76 -15.90 -22.51
C GLU A 14 -19.33 -15.40 -21.13
N LEU A 15 -20.14 -15.62 -20.09
CA LEU A 15 -19.79 -15.26 -18.72
C LEU A 15 -18.55 -16.01 -18.22
N MET A 16 -18.50 -17.32 -18.46
CA MET A 16 -17.38 -18.15 -18.01
C MET A 16 -16.05 -17.73 -18.66
N ILE A 17 -16.08 -17.35 -19.94
CA ILE A 17 -14.87 -16.86 -20.63
C ILE A 17 -14.40 -15.53 -20.01
N VAL A 18 -15.30 -14.61 -19.74
CA VAL A 18 -14.96 -13.31 -19.11
C VAL A 18 -14.33 -13.53 -17.74
N VAL A 19 -14.91 -14.39 -16.91
CA VAL A 19 -14.37 -14.71 -15.58
C VAL A 19 -12.98 -15.36 -15.69
N ALA A 20 -12.78 -16.25 -16.65
CA ALA A 20 -11.47 -16.89 -16.87
C ALA A 20 -10.38 -15.86 -17.22
N ILE A 21 -10.70 -14.89 -18.09
CA ILE A 21 -9.76 -13.82 -18.45
C ILE A 21 -9.45 -12.93 -17.24
N ILE A 22 -10.47 -12.52 -16.48
CA ILE A 22 -10.29 -11.71 -15.27
C ILE A 22 -9.42 -12.45 -14.24
N ALA A 23 -9.63 -13.76 -14.05
CA ALA A 23 -8.84 -14.55 -13.11
C ALA A 23 -7.35 -14.58 -13.48
N ILE A 24 -7.02 -14.74 -14.76
CA ILE A 24 -5.63 -14.70 -15.24
C ILE A 24 -5.02 -13.32 -15.02
N LEU A 25 -5.75 -12.26 -15.37
CA LEU A 25 -5.26 -10.88 -15.19
C LEU A 25 -5.07 -10.55 -13.70
N ALA A 26 -6.02 -10.93 -12.84
CA ALA A 26 -5.95 -10.70 -11.40
C ALA A 26 -4.79 -11.46 -10.75
N ALA A 27 -4.50 -12.69 -11.19
CA ALA A 27 -3.38 -13.48 -10.69
C ALA A 27 -2.02 -12.81 -10.93
N ILE A 28 -1.89 -11.96 -11.96
CA ILE A 28 -0.66 -11.20 -12.25
C ILE A 28 -0.73 -9.80 -11.63
N ALA A 29 -1.86 -9.11 -11.77
CA ALA A 29 -2.03 -7.73 -11.34
C ALA A 29 -2.02 -7.58 -9.81
N LEU A 30 -2.64 -8.50 -9.08
CA LEU A 30 -2.70 -8.45 -7.62
C LEU A 30 -1.30 -8.53 -6.97
N PRO A 31 -0.44 -9.53 -7.26
CA PRO A 31 0.90 -9.57 -6.68
C PRO A 31 1.76 -8.38 -7.14
N ALA A 32 1.65 -7.96 -8.40
CA ALA A 32 2.38 -6.77 -8.88
C ALA A 32 1.98 -5.48 -8.14
N TYR A 33 0.68 -5.31 -7.88
CA TYR A 33 0.18 -4.18 -7.10
C TYR A 33 0.64 -4.26 -5.63
N GLN A 34 0.59 -5.45 -5.02
CA GLN A 34 1.11 -5.68 -3.68
C GLN A 34 2.60 -5.34 -3.58
N ASP A 35 3.42 -5.83 -4.51
CA ASP A 35 4.86 -5.51 -4.57
C ASP A 35 5.11 -4.01 -4.70
N TYR A 36 4.30 -3.32 -5.51
CA TYR A 36 4.39 -1.86 -5.64
C TYR A 36 4.06 -1.16 -4.31
N THR A 37 2.96 -1.55 -3.66
CA THR A 37 2.58 -0.97 -2.36
C THR A 37 3.61 -1.22 -1.27
N ILE A 38 4.19 -2.42 -1.22
CA ILE A 38 5.24 -2.77 -0.26
C ILE A 38 6.48 -1.92 -0.52
N ARG A 39 6.90 -1.76 -1.77
CA ARG A 39 8.04 -0.89 -2.11
C ARG A 39 7.80 0.56 -1.73
N ALA A 40 6.59 1.07 -1.96
CA ALA A 40 6.21 2.41 -1.55
C ALA A 40 6.32 2.58 -0.02
N GLN A 41 5.77 1.64 0.75
CA GLN A 41 5.84 1.63 2.21
C GLN A 41 7.29 1.52 2.72
N VAL A 42 8.13 0.70 2.11
CA VAL A 42 9.56 0.60 2.46
C VAL A 42 10.29 1.92 2.19
N SER A 43 9.98 2.58 1.06
CA SER A 43 10.57 3.89 0.73
C SER A 43 10.15 4.96 1.73
N GLU A 44 8.87 4.97 2.13
CA GLU A 44 8.36 5.90 3.14
C GLU A 44 9.00 5.64 4.51
N GLY A 45 9.08 4.37 4.91
CA GLY A 45 9.75 3.97 6.15
C GLY A 45 11.23 4.38 6.18
N ALA A 46 11.93 4.32 5.04
CA ALA A 46 13.31 4.78 4.95
C ALA A 46 13.44 6.30 5.20
N ILE A 47 12.56 7.11 4.60
CA ILE A 47 12.51 8.56 4.83
C ILE A 47 12.24 8.86 6.31
N LEU A 48 11.32 8.12 6.91
CA LEU A 48 10.95 8.30 8.31
C LEU A 48 12.11 7.91 9.24
N ALA A 49 12.85 6.85 8.91
CA ALA A 49 14.05 6.43 9.64
C ALA A 49 15.18 7.48 9.57
N ASP A 50 15.36 8.13 8.42
CA ASP A 50 16.32 9.22 8.28
C ASP A 50 15.95 10.42 9.18
N ALA A 51 14.68 10.83 9.19
CA ALA A 51 14.22 11.88 10.11
C ALA A 51 14.39 11.49 11.59
N ALA A 52 14.14 10.22 11.93
CA ALA A 52 14.35 9.70 13.27
C ALA A 52 15.83 9.75 13.67
N LYS A 53 16.74 9.37 12.76
CA LYS A 53 18.18 9.44 12.99
C LYS A 53 18.62 10.87 13.35
N ASP A 54 18.13 11.87 12.62
CA ASP A 54 18.46 13.28 12.88
C ASP A 54 17.97 13.73 14.26
N GLY A 55 16.75 13.35 14.66
CA GLY A 55 16.22 13.65 16.00
C GLY A 55 17.06 13.02 17.13
N VAL A 56 17.45 11.75 16.98
CA VAL A 56 18.35 11.08 17.94
C VAL A 56 19.70 11.79 17.98
N TRP A 57 20.27 12.15 16.83
CA TRP A 57 21.58 12.81 16.76
C TRP A 57 21.55 14.19 17.40
N GLY A 58 20.49 14.97 17.15
CA GLY A 58 20.27 16.26 17.81
C GLY A 58 20.17 16.13 19.34
N PHE A 59 19.48 15.10 19.82
CA PHE A 59 19.40 14.84 21.27
C PHE A 59 20.75 14.46 21.86
N VAL A 60 21.48 13.53 21.23
CA VAL A 60 22.79 13.08 21.70
C VAL A 60 23.79 14.24 21.69
N ALA A 61 23.81 15.06 20.64
CA ALA A 61 24.67 16.23 20.56
C ALA A 61 24.39 17.24 21.68
N SER A 62 23.12 17.40 22.08
CA SER A 62 22.71 18.35 23.12
C SER A 62 22.88 17.82 24.54
N ASN A 63 22.73 16.51 24.76
CA ASN A 63 22.64 15.90 26.09
C ASN A 63 23.80 14.97 26.44
N GLY A 64 24.68 14.64 25.48
CA GLY A 64 25.81 13.73 25.68
C GLY A 64 25.43 12.27 25.99
N ARG A 65 24.15 11.90 25.82
CA ARG A 65 23.63 10.55 26.09
C ARG A 65 22.56 10.18 25.07
N MET A 66 22.29 8.88 24.93
CA MET A 66 21.16 8.41 24.12
C MET A 66 19.80 8.80 24.73
N PRO A 67 18.80 9.10 23.88
CA PRO A 67 17.43 9.32 24.31
C PRO A 67 16.85 8.05 24.93
N SER A 68 15.98 8.20 25.95
CA SER A 68 15.31 7.07 26.62
C SER A 68 14.06 6.59 25.89
N ASP A 69 13.53 7.42 25.00
CA ASP A 69 12.26 7.24 24.30
C ASP A 69 12.17 8.17 23.08
N ASN A 70 11.19 7.96 22.21
CA ASN A 70 10.98 8.79 21.02
C ASN A 70 10.64 10.25 21.36
N ALA A 71 9.96 10.50 22.48
CA ALA A 71 9.56 11.84 22.89
C ALA A 71 10.77 12.72 23.23
N SER A 72 11.75 12.16 23.95
CA SER A 72 13.01 12.83 24.26
C SER A 72 13.82 13.14 23.00
N ALA A 73 13.75 12.29 21.97
CA ALA A 73 14.38 12.52 20.69
C ALA A 73 13.59 13.45 19.74
N GLY A 74 12.37 13.89 20.11
CA GLY A 74 11.51 14.71 19.25
C GLY A 74 10.92 13.97 18.05
N ILE A 75 10.82 12.65 18.11
CA ILE A 75 10.38 11.78 17.02
C ILE A 75 8.96 11.26 17.30
N PRO A 76 8.10 11.07 16.28
CA PRO A 76 6.76 10.52 16.47
C PRO A 76 6.74 9.19 17.22
N GLN A 77 5.66 8.96 17.97
CA GLN A 77 5.41 7.68 18.64
C GLN A 77 5.08 6.60 17.59
N PRO A 78 5.41 5.32 17.84
CA PRO A 78 5.17 4.25 16.86
C PRO A 78 3.71 4.14 16.41
N ALA A 79 2.74 4.45 17.30
CA ALA A 79 1.32 4.42 16.99
C ALA A 79 0.83 5.57 16.08
N SER A 80 1.68 6.54 15.77
CA SER A 80 1.35 7.70 14.93
C SER A 80 1.81 7.54 13.48
N ILE A 81 2.45 6.42 13.14
CA ILE A 81 2.97 6.12 11.80
C ILE A 81 1.94 5.19 11.12
N THR A 82 1.30 5.66 10.05
CA THR A 82 0.33 4.87 9.25
C THR A 82 0.96 4.41 7.96
#